data_AF-A0A0P7WWU4-F1
#
_entry.id   AF-A0A0P7WWU4-F1
#
_cell.length_a   1.000
_cell.length_b   1.000
_cell.length_c   1.000
_cell.angle_alpha   90.00
_cell.angle_beta   90.00
_cell.angle_gamma   90.00
#
_symmetry.space_group_name_H-M   'P 1'
#
loop_
_entity.id
_entity.type
_entity.pdbx_description
1 polymer ?
#
loop_
_entity_poly.entity_id
_entity_poly.type
_entity_poly.pdbx_seq_one_letter_code
_entity_poly.pdbx_strand_id
1 'polypeptide(L)'
;MTHFNGNLIDVMVLFLGERSISHSYGNKAVCDFIYDMLVYTGVPGDAIIYTSSNSGDSRIPQKQDIFDYLREFFVNSYSDEKIYVIYVTSEEMGGSWPAVSEVGAGWITQNQHDIFNINNFNPRKPLDVDSPWANMAFEEGNIRLNQMELDIIADKLIYACTQLSFNSQPKDDVLREIRRRVLIA
;
A
#
# COMPACT_ATOMS: atom_id res chain seq x y z
N MET A 1 -0.71 21.62 -14.50
CA MET A 1 -2.18 21.50 -14.39
C MET A 1 -2.53 20.12 -14.91
N THR A 2 -2.27 19.09 -14.11
CA THR A 2 -2.76 17.74 -14.38
C THR A 2 -4.17 17.71 -13.83
N HIS A 3 -5.15 17.65 -14.73
CA HIS A 3 -6.55 17.50 -14.36
C HIS A 3 -6.70 16.14 -13.67
N PHE A 4 -7.06 16.16 -12.39
CA PHE A 4 -7.76 15.05 -11.76
C PHE A 4 -9.08 14.88 -12.52
N ASN A 5 -9.14 13.88 -13.39
CA ASN A 5 -10.41 13.44 -13.97
C ASN A 5 -11.12 12.65 -12.88
N GLY A 6 -12.06 13.30 -12.18
CA GLY A 6 -12.88 12.72 -11.11
C GLY A 6 -13.84 11.63 -11.60
N ASN A 7 -13.27 10.50 -12.03
CA ASN A 7 -13.95 9.27 -12.42
C ASN A 7 -13.07 8.03 -12.08
N LEU A 8 -12.09 8.15 -11.18
CA LEU A 8 -11.09 7.11 -10.95
C LEU A 8 -11.30 6.44 -9.60
N ILE A 9 -11.39 5.11 -9.63
CA ILE A 9 -11.35 4.27 -8.45
C ILE A 9 -9.86 4.02 -8.15
N ASP A 10 -9.33 4.69 -7.13
CA ASP A 10 -7.89 4.73 -6.88
C ASP A 10 -7.43 3.80 -5.73
N VAL A 11 -6.32 3.10 -5.95
CA VAL A 11 -5.52 2.46 -4.90
C VAL A 11 -4.40 3.39 -4.48
N MET A 12 -4.38 3.74 -3.21
CA MET A 12 -3.26 4.46 -2.65
C MET A 12 -2.37 3.50 -1.86
N VAL A 13 -1.18 3.23 -2.39
CA VAL A 13 -0.15 2.53 -1.63
C VAL A 13 0.59 3.57 -0.81
N LEU A 14 0.17 3.73 0.45
CA LEU A 14 0.75 4.71 1.35
C LEU A 14 2.00 4.16 2.03
N PHE A 15 3.13 4.81 1.74
CA PHE A 15 4.31 4.73 2.57
C PHE A 15 4.42 5.99 3.43
N LEU A 16 4.46 5.83 4.75
CA LEU A 16 4.52 6.93 5.69
C LEU A 16 5.84 6.90 6.46
N GLY A 17 6.92 7.22 5.77
CA GLY A 17 8.21 7.51 6.39
C GLY A 17 8.59 8.95 6.08
N GLU A 18 8.86 9.74 7.11
CA GLU A 18 9.50 11.06 6.96
C GLU A 18 10.90 10.87 6.38
N ARG A 19 10.98 10.84 5.05
CA ARG A 19 12.06 11.30 4.19
C ARG A 19 11.80 10.72 2.80
N SER A 20 11.32 11.56 1.90
CA SER A 20 11.39 11.33 0.45
C SER A 20 12.83 11.17 -0.10
N ILE A 21 13.84 10.84 0.72
CA ILE A 21 15.27 10.73 0.32
C ILE A 21 16.03 9.57 1.00
N SER A 22 15.47 8.78 1.93
CA SER A 22 16.17 7.56 2.38
C SER A 22 15.20 6.44 2.72
N HIS A 23 14.72 5.75 1.67
CA HIS A 23 14.21 4.40 1.84
C HIS A 23 15.34 3.57 2.45
N SER A 24 15.10 2.89 3.57
CA SER A 24 15.82 1.63 3.72
C SER A 24 15.49 0.80 2.49
N TYR A 25 16.51 0.23 1.87
CA TYR A 25 16.38 -0.55 0.65
C TYR A 25 15.25 -1.61 0.77
N GLY A 26 15.01 -2.11 2.00
CA GLY A 26 13.95 -3.07 2.30
C GLY A 26 12.53 -2.56 2.17
N ASN A 27 12.21 -1.38 2.69
CA ASN A 27 10.84 -0.87 2.59
C ASN A 27 10.45 -0.61 1.13
N LYS A 28 11.38 -0.10 0.32
CA LYS A 28 11.13 0.09 -1.11
C LYS A 28 10.91 -1.24 -1.82
N ALA A 29 11.73 -2.25 -1.56
CA ALA A 29 11.59 -3.57 -2.18
C ALA A 29 10.23 -4.22 -1.87
N VAL A 30 9.75 -4.08 -0.63
CA VAL A 30 8.41 -4.57 -0.24
C VAL A 30 7.31 -3.77 -0.94
N CYS A 31 7.41 -2.44 -1.00
CA CYS A 31 6.43 -1.62 -1.71
C CYS A 31 6.39 -1.90 -3.22
N ASP A 32 7.55 -2.05 -3.85
CA ASP A 32 7.67 -2.41 -5.27
C ASP A 32 7.03 -3.79 -5.52
N PHE A 33 7.24 -4.75 -4.62
CA PHE A 33 6.57 -6.06 -4.68
C PHE A 33 5.04 -5.93 -4.58
N ILE A 34 4.52 -5.14 -3.63
CA ILE A 34 3.08 -4.92 -3.46
C ILE A 34 2.49 -4.26 -4.72
N TYR A 35 3.15 -3.24 -5.24
CA TYR A 35 2.75 -2.55 -6.47
C TYR A 35 2.66 -3.53 -7.65
N ASP A 36 3.74 -4.28 -7.90
CA ASP A 36 3.78 -5.26 -8.98
C ASP A 36 2.68 -6.31 -8.84
N MET A 37 2.41 -6.74 -7.61
CA MET A 37 1.39 -7.74 -7.34
C MET A 37 -0.03 -7.19 -7.48
N LEU A 38 -0.30 -5.92 -7.14
CA LEU A 38 -1.58 -5.27 -7.42
C LEU A 38 -1.83 -5.20 -8.93
N VAL A 39 -0.82 -4.78 -9.70
CA VAL A 39 -0.88 -4.73 -11.16
C VAL A 39 -1.13 -6.12 -11.74
N TYR A 40 -0.39 -7.12 -11.27
CA TYR A 40 -0.60 -8.51 -11.69
C TYR A 40 -2.01 -9.00 -11.35
N THR A 41 -2.49 -8.68 -10.15
CA THR A 41 -3.82 -9.11 -9.67
C THR A 41 -4.95 -8.47 -10.49
N GLY A 42 -4.72 -7.34 -11.15
CA GLY A 42 -5.67 -6.73 -12.09
C GLY A 42 -5.96 -5.26 -11.86
N VAL A 43 -5.29 -4.61 -10.92
CA VAL A 43 -5.41 -3.16 -10.69
C VAL A 43 -4.62 -2.41 -11.76
N PRO A 44 -5.22 -1.52 -12.55
CA PRO A 44 -4.50 -0.69 -13.51
C PRO A 44 -3.43 0.17 -12.83
N GLY A 45 -2.25 0.30 -13.44
CA GLY A 45 -1.15 1.06 -12.85
C GLY A 45 -1.42 2.57 -12.73
N ASP A 46 -2.28 3.11 -13.60
CA ASP A 46 -2.77 4.49 -13.57
C ASP A 46 -3.87 4.73 -12.52
N ALA A 47 -4.45 3.66 -11.97
CA ALA A 47 -5.31 3.68 -10.80
C ALA A 47 -4.52 3.49 -9.49
N ILE A 48 -3.18 3.43 -9.53
CA ILE A 48 -2.34 3.27 -8.34
C ILE A 48 -1.51 4.53 -8.09
N ILE A 49 -1.67 5.11 -6.90
CA ILE A 49 -0.81 6.17 -6.38
C ILE A 49 0.29 5.51 -5.55
N TYR A 50 1.53 5.55 -6.06
CA TYR A 50 2.73 5.04 -5.38
C TYR A 50 3.89 6.03 -5.55
N THR A 51 4.11 6.84 -4.52
CA THR A 51 4.94 8.05 -4.59
C THR A 51 6.44 7.79 -4.78
N SER A 52 6.91 6.58 -4.45
CA SER A 52 8.29 6.12 -4.69
C SER A 52 8.42 5.16 -5.87
N SER A 53 7.42 5.10 -6.75
CA SER A 53 7.47 4.25 -7.94
C SER A 53 8.53 4.71 -8.94
N ASN A 54 9.17 3.73 -9.58
CA ASN A 54 10.00 3.97 -10.76
C ASN A 54 9.15 4.22 -12.03
N SER A 55 7.87 3.83 -12.04
CA SER A 55 6.94 4.12 -13.13
C SER A 55 6.46 5.58 -13.06
N GLY A 56 6.46 6.27 -14.20
CA GLY A 56 6.08 7.69 -14.28
C GLY A 56 4.59 7.95 -14.02
N ASP A 57 3.76 6.94 -14.26
CA ASP A 57 2.30 7.05 -14.26
C ASP A 57 1.69 7.09 -12.84
N SER A 58 2.40 6.57 -11.84
CA SER A 58 1.92 6.43 -10.45
C SER A 58 2.48 7.48 -9.48
N ARG A 59 3.19 8.51 -10.00
CA ARG A 59 3.90 9.51 -9.18
C ARG A 59 3.01 10.70 -8.81
N ILE A 60 3.21 11.20 -7.60
CA ILE A 60 2.66 12.50 -7.19
C ILE A 60 3.27 13.65 -8.02
N PRO A 61 2.53 14.76 -8.21
CA PRO A 61 3.05 15.95 -8.89
C PRO A 61 4.37 16.47 -8.28
N GLN A 62 5.32 16.89 -9.12
CA GLN A 62 6.60 17.42 -8.64
C GLN A 62 6.40 18.68 -7.78
N LYS A 63 7.10 18.73 -6.63
CA LYS A 63 7.19 19.84 -5.64
C LYS A 63 6.03 19.98 -4.64
N GLN A 64 5.22 18.95 -4.45
CA GLN A 64 4.23 18.93 -3.36
C GLN A 64 4.78 18.12 -2.18
N ASP A 65 4.63 18.62 -0.96
CA ASP A 65 4.91 17.85 0.25
C ASP A 65 3.90 16.68 0.35
N ILE A 66 4.36 15.49 0.75
CA ILE A 66 3.51 14.30 0.79
C ILE A 66 2.37 14.45 1.80
N PHE A 67 2.60 15.13 2.92
CA PHE A 67 1.56 15.34 3.93
C PHE A 67 0.58 16.42 3.49
N ASP A 68 1.03 17.45 2.78
CA ASP A 68 0.13 18.43 2.16
C ASP A 68 -0.69 17.79 1.04
N TYR A 69 -0.09 16.92 0.22
CA TYR A 69 -0.80 16.15 -0.80
C TYR A 69 -1.85 15.23 -0.16
N LEU A 70 -1.49 14.49 0.88
CA LEU A 70 -2.43 13.61 1.58
C LEU A 70 -3.52 14.40 2.29
N ARG A 71 -3.20 15.56 2.87
CA ARG A 71 -4.19 16.46 3.47
C ARG A 71 -5.16 16.97 2.41
N GLU A 72 -4.66 17.47 1.28
CA GLU A 72 -5.50 17.93 0.18
C GLU A 72 -6.33 16.79 -0.41
N PHE A 73 -5.75 15.60 -0.57
CA PHE A 73 -6.44 14.40 -1.02
C PHE A 73 -7.56 14.04 -0.03
N PHE A 74 -7.25 13.82 1.25
CA PHE A 74 -8.26 13.48 2.28
C PHE A 74 -9.34 14.54 2.47
N VAL A 75 -9.01 15.82 2.33
CA VAL A 75 -9.97 16.93 2.43
C VAL A 75 -10.84 17.05 1.18
N ASN A 76 -10.29 16.78 -0.01
CA ASN A 76 -11.01 16.94 -1.28
C ASN A 76 -11.72 15.65 -1.75
N SER A 77 -11.33 14.47 -1.27
CA SER A 77 -11.95 13.16 -1.57
C SER A 77 -13.32 12.94 -0.91
N TYR A 78 -14.06 14.00 -0.58
CA TYR A 78 -15.45 13.95 -0.11
C TYR A 78 -16.45 13.40 -1.18
N SER A 79 -15.96 12.99 -2.34
CA SER A 79 -16.71 12.44 -3.47
C SER A 79 -16.93 10.92 -3.32
N ASP A 80 -17.95 10.38 -3.98
CA ASP A 80 -18.37 8.97 -3.99
C ASP A 80 -17.32 7.97 -4.55
N GLU A 81 -16.05 8.38 -4.68
CA GLU A 81 -14.95 7.59 -5.21
C GLU A 81 -14.45 6.58 -4.16
N LYS A 82 -14.41 5.30 -4.52
CA LYS A 82 -13.92 4.23 -3.64
C LYS A 82 -12.41 4.28 -3.58
N ILE A 83 -11.86 4.81 -2.49
CA ILE A 83 -10.42 4.78 -2.24
C ILE A 83 -10.10 3.55 -1.40
N TYR A 84 -9.14 2.75 -1.85
CA TYR A 84 -8.60 1.64 -1.08
C TYR A 84 -7.15 1.91 -0.71
N VAL A 85 -6.80 1.74 0.56
CA VAL A 85 -5.48 2.10 1.06
C VAL A 85 -4.71 0.89 1.54
N ILE A 86 -3.47 0.77 1.09
CA ILE A 86 -2.53 -0.21 1.62
C ILE A 86 -1.47 0.51 2.45
N TYR A 87 -1.43 0.20 3.74
CA TYR A 87 -0.42 0.69 4.66
C TYR A 87 0.74 -0.29 4.74
N VAL A 88 1.93 0.18 4.37
CA VAL A 88 3.17 -0.59 4.57
C VAL A 88 3.84 -0.14 5.86
N THR A 89 3.85 -0.99 6.88
CA THR A 89 4.31 -0.64 8.24
C THR A 89 5.66 -1.27 8.56
N SER A 90 6.56 -0.50 9.15
CA SER A 90 7.90 -0.96 9.55
C SER A 90 8.39 -0.18 10.78
N GLU A 91 9.52 -0.59 11.36
CA GLU A 91 10.14 0.13 12.49
C GLU A 91 10.43 1.61 12.16
N GLU A 92 10.85 1.87 10.91
CA GLU A 92 11.15 3.22 10.41
C GLU A 92 9.89 4.10 10.30
N MET A 93 8.72 3.50 10.02
CA MET A 93 7.43 4.20 10.08
C MET A 93 7.10 4.66 11.51
N GLY A 94 7.56 3.93 12.54
CA GLY A 94 7.28 4.25 13.94
C GLY A 94 7.64 5.68 14.35
N GLY A 95 8.66 6.28 13.71
CA GLY A 95 9.06 7.67 13.95
C GLY A 95 8.11 8.71 13.36
N SER A 96 7.40 8.38 12.29
CA SER A 96 6.50 9.29 11.55
C SER A 96 5.01 9.04 11.86
N TRP A 97 4.72 7.94 12.57
CA TRP A 97 3.37 7.53 12.97
C TRP A 97 2.53 8.61 13.68
N PRO A 98 3.09 9.44 14.58
CA PRO A 98 2.32 10.48 15.25
C PRO A 98 1.76 11.53 14.28
N ALA A 99 2.57 11.99 13.31
CA ALA A 99 2.16 12.99 12.32
C ALA A 99 1.05 12.48 11.40
N VAL A 100 1.14 11.20 11.01
CA VAL A 100 0.11 10.49 10.23
C VAL A 100 -1.19 10.41 11.01
N SER A 101 -1.11 9.98 12.26
CA SER A 101 -2.27 9.80 13.13
C SER A 101 -2.98 11.14 13.37
N GLU A 102 -2.22 12.22 13.54
CA GLU A 102 -2.76 13.57 13.77
C GLU A 102 -3.51 14.11 12.55
N VAL A 103 -2.98 13.92 11.34
CA VAL A 103 -3.58 14.46 10.10
C VAL A 103 -4.69 13.56 9.54
N GLY A 104 -4.62 12.25 9.78
CA GLY A 104 -5.41 11.25 9.04
C GLY A 104 -6.41 10.43 9.85
N ALA A 105 -6.39 10.41 11.19
CA ALA A 105 -7.15 9.41 11.98
C ALA A 105 -8.64 9.30 11.65
N GLY A 106 -9.33 10.42 11.38
CA GLY A 106 -10.74 10.41 11.00
C GLY A 106 -11.00 9.80 9.62
N TRP A 107 -10.11 10.04 8.66
CA TRP A 107 -10.23 9.51 7.31
C TRP A 107 -9.77 8.04 7.24
N ILE A 108 -8.69 7.68 7.95
CA ILE A 108 -8.17 6.31 8.06
C ILE A 108 -9.23 5.37 8.62
N THR A 109 -9.96 5.81 9.65
CA THR A 109 -11.01 4.99 10.29
C THR A 109 -12.30 4.89 9.49
N GLN A 110 -12.51 5.79 8.52
CA GLN A 110 -13.70 5.81 7.66
C GLN A 110 -13.51 5.05 6.34
N ASN A 111 -12.27 4.80 5.93
CA ASN A 111 -11.95 4.13 4.66
C ASN A 111 -11.47 2.69 4.87
N GLN A 112 -11.77 1.85 3.89
CA GLN A 112 -11.23 0.49 3.86
C GLN A 112 -9.74 0.52 3.59
N HIS A 113 -9.01 -0.22 4.40
CA HIS A 113 -7.57 -0.32 4.28
C HIS A 113 -7.07 -1.68 4.74
N ASP A 114 -5.89 -2.05 4.23
CA ASP A 114 -5.16 -3.23 4.66
C ASP A 114 -3.74 -2.88 5.10
N ILE A 115 -3.21 -3.71 6.00
CA ILE A 115 -1.87 -3.54 6.56
C ILE A 115 -0.95 -4.64 6.02
N PHE A 116 0.20 -4.21 5.50
CA PHE A 116 1.33 -5.04 5.12
C PHE A 116 2.53 -4.65 5.99
N ASN A 117 2.87 -5.53 6.91
CA ASN A 117 3.85 -5.27 7.94
C ASN A 117 5.20 -5.89 7.61
N ILE A 118 6.29 -5.17 7.87
CA ILE A 118 7.66 -5.61 7.61
C ILE A 118 8.32 -6.03 8.93
N ASN A 119 8.99 -7.19 8.91
CA ASN A 119 9.84 -7.68 10.00
C ASN A 119 9.15 -7.74 11.38
N ASN A 120 7.87 -8.16 11.41
CA ASN A 120 7.11 -8.28 12.66
C ASN A 120 7.04 -6.97 13.48
N PHE A 121 7.09 -5.81 12.82
CA PHE A 121 6.73 -4.56 13.49
C PHE A 121 5.30 -4.64 14.06
N ASN A 122 4.96 -3.81 15.04
CA ASN A 122 3.64 -3.82 15.66
C ASN A 122 2.84 -2.59 15.21
N PRO A 123 1.92 -2.74 14.24
CA PRO A 123 1.02 -1.67 13.83
C PRO A 123 0.22 -1.13 15.02
N ARG A 124 -0.19 0.14 14.94
CA ARG A 124 -0.93 0.80 16.03
C ARG A 124 -2.16 1.50 15.48
N LYS A 125 -3.11 1.80 16.37
CA LYS A 125 -4.21 2.71 16.05
C LYS A 125 -3.65 4.07 15.55
N PRO A 126 -4.33 4.74 14.60
CA PRO A 126 -5.70 4.50 14.14
C PRO A 126 -5.90 3.41 13.07
N LEU A 127 -4.89 2.63 12.70
CA LEU A 127 -5.10 1.47 11.79
C LEU A 127 -6.03 0.42 12.40
N ASP A 128 -6.67 -0.36 11.53
CA ASP A 128 -7.38 -1.58 11.89
C ASP A 128 -6.37 -2.67 12.27
N VAL A 129 -5.98 -2.64 13.54
CA VAL A 129 -5.12 -3.63 14.18
C VAL A 129 -5.92 -4.80 14.77
N ASP A 130 -7.24 -4.81 14.57
CA ASP A 130 -8.11 -5.88 15.07
C ASP A 130 -8.35 -6.94 13.98
N SER A 131 -8.23 -6.56 12.70
CA SER A 131 -8.21 -7.49 11.55
C SER A 131 -6.83 -8.13 11.31
N PRO A 132 -6.77 -9.33 10.68
CA PRO A 132 -5.49 -9.94 10.28
C PRO A 132 -4.70 -9.03 9.33
N TRP A 133 -3.42 -8.80 9.61
CA TRP A 133 -2.50 -8.11 8.70
C TRP A 133 -1.51 -9.08 8.06
N ALA A 134 -0.98 -8.72 6.89
CA ALA A 134 0.10 -9.46 6.26
C ALA A 134 1.42 -9.14 6.94
N ASN A 135 2.31 -10.13 7.06
CA ASN A 135 3.66 -9.96 7.57
C ASN A 135 4.69 -10.47 6.58
N MET A 136 5.65 -9.62 6.26
CA MET A 136 6.70 -9.86 5.28
C MET A 136 8.05 -9.71 5.97
N ALA A 137 8.80 -10.82 6.05
CA ALA A 137 10.19 -10.73 6.48
C ALA A 137 11.03 -10.21 5.31
N PHE A 138 11.82 -9.19 5.55
CA PHE A 138 12.80 -8.67 4.60
C PHE A 138 14.20 -8.81 5.20
N GLU A 139 14.96 -9.74 4.64
CA GLU A 139 16.31 -10.09 5.10
C GLU A 139 17.22 -10.29 3.89
N GLU A 140 18.45 -9.75 3.96
CA GLU A 140 19.48 -9.93 2.93
C GLU A 140 19.02 -9.58 1.51
N GLY A 141 18.16 -8.56 1.37
CA GLY A 141 17.64 -8.13 0.07
C GLY A 141 16.47 -8.95 -0.47
N ASN A 142 15.98 -9.94 0.28
CA ASN A 142 14.92 -10.84 -0.16
C ASN A 142 13.68 -10.75 0.76
N ILE A 143 12.51 -10.88 0.14
CA ILE A 143 11.25 -11.07 0.86
C ILE A 143 11.12 -12.56 1.19
N ARG A 144 10.90 -12.91 2.45
CA ARG A 144 10.65 -14.27 2.92
C ARG A 144 9.24 -14.38 3.49
N LEU A 145 8.50 -15.40 3.06
CA LEU A 145 7.13 -15.66 3.50
C LEU A 145 6.98 -17.13 3.89
N ASN A 146 6.19 -17.39 4.93
CA ASN A 146 5.69 -18.74 5.21
C ASN A 146 4.40 -18.98 4.41
N GLN A 147 3.87 -20.20 4.46
CA GLN A 147 2.68 -20.58 3.70
C GLN A 147 1.39 -19.85 4.13
N MET A 148 1.31 -19.41 5.39
CA MET A 148 0.18 -18.62 5.91
C MET A 148 0.25 -17.19 5.37
N GLU A 149 1.42 -16.55 5.42
CA GLU A 149 1.59 -15.18 4.91
C GLU A 149 1.38 -15.08 3.40
N LEU A 150 1.77 -16.11 2.65
CA LEU A 150 1.43 -16.22 1.23
C LEU A 150 -0.08 -16.11 0.98
N ASP A 151 -0.87 -16.84 1.77
CA ASP A 151 -2.32 -16.90 1.60
C ASP A 151 -2.99 -15.57 2.00
N ILE A 152 -2.57 -15.00 3.14
CA ILE A 152 -3.03 -13.69 3.61
C ILE A 152 -2.73 -12.61 2.56
N ILE A 153 -1.51 -12.57 2.03
CA ILE A 153 -1.12 -11.57 1.02
C ILE A 153 -1.96 -11.72 -0.24
N ALA A 154 -2.15 -12.95 -0.74
CA ALA A 154 -2.98 -13.20 -1.91
C ALA A 154 -4.44 -12.73 -1.68
N ASP A 155 -5.02 -13.07 -0.53
CA ASP A 155 -6.40 -12.68 -0.21
C ASP A 155 -6.55 -11.16 -0.10
N LYS A 156 -5.59 -10.45 0.50
CA LYS A 156 -5.60 -8.99 0.60
C LYS A 156 -5.50 -8.31 -0.76
N LEU A 157 -4.61 -8.79 -1.64
CA LEU A 157 -4.45 -8.25 -3.00
C LEU A 157 -5.73 -8.44 -3.84
N ILE A 158 -6.33 -9.64 -3.77
CA ILE A 158 -7.58 -9.95 -4.44
C ILE A 158 -8.71 -9.09 -3.87
N TYR A 159 -8.78 -8.97 -2.54
CA TYR A 159 -9.77 -8.16 -1.87
C TYR A 159 -9.67 -6.68 -2.29
N ALA A 160 -8.48 -6.09 -2.27
CA ALA A 160 -8.23 -4.73 -2.76
C ALA A 160 -8.76 -4.56 -4.19
N CYS A 161 -8.38 -5.45 -5.11
CA CYS A 161 -8.86 -5.46 -6.49
C CYS A 161 -10.40 -5.46 -6.59
N THR A 162 -11.06 -6.30 -5.78
CA THR A 162 -12.54 -6.38 -5.78
C THR A 162 -13.23 -5.16 -5.17
N GLN A 163 -12.68 -4.53 -4.13
CA GLN A 163 -13.26 -3.33 -3.53
C GLN A 163 -13.26 -2.16 -4.53
N LEU A 164 -12.25 -2.13 -5.38
CA LEU A 164 -12.10 -1.18 -6.48
C LEU A 164 -12.95 -1.54 -7.71
N SER A 165 -13.76 -2.60 -7.63
CA SER A 165 -14.62 -3.04 -8.73
C SER A 165 -13.83 -3.47 -10.00
N PHE A 166 -12.57 -3.88 -9.84
CA PHE A 166 -11.77 -4.51 -10.89
C PHE A 166 -11.93 -6.04 -10.86
N ASN A 167 -11.59 -6.69 -11.98
CA ASN A 167 -11.60 -8.15 -12.08
C ASN A 167 -10.24 -8.71 -11.67
N SER A 168 -10.23 -9.46 -10.57
CA SER A 168 -9.01 -10.11 -10.09
C SER A 168 -8.62 -11.31 -10.94
N GLN A 169 -7.30 -11.55 -11.06
CA GLN A 169 -6.77 -12.85 -11.46
C GLN A 169 -7.22 -13.96 -10.48
N PRO A 170 -7.27 -15.24 -10.91
CA PRO A 170 -7.54 -16.37 -10.02
C PRO A 170 -6.52 -16.47 -8.88
N LYS A 171 -6.97 -16.84 -7.68
CA LYS A 171 -6.12 -16.96 -6.49
C LYS A 171 -4.90 -17.87 -6.73
N ASP A 172 -5.08 -18.97 -7.45
CA ASP A 172 -3.98 -19.90 -7.77
C ASP A 172 -2.88 -19.25 -8.62
N ASP A 173 -3.23 -18.33 -9.52
CA ASP A 173 -2.27 -17.63 -10.37
C ASP A 173 -1.58 -16.50 -9.58
N VAL A 174 -2.28 -15.82 -8.69
CA VAL A 174 -1.70 -14.83 -7.76
C VAL A 174 -0.69 -15.52 -6.82
N LEU A 175 -1.08 -16.64 -6.21
CA LEU A 175 -0.20 -17.44 -5.34
C LEU A 175 1.04 -17.95 -6.10
N ARG A 176 0.87 -18.37 -7.35
CA ARG A 176 1.98 -18.81 -8.20
C ARG A 176 2.96 -17.66 -8.47
N GLU A 177 2.45 -16.47 -8.75
CA GLU A 177 3.29 -15.32 -9.03
C GLU A 177 4.03 -14.82 -7.78
N ILE A 178 3.37 -14.78 -6.61
CA ILE A 178 4.03 -14.45 -5.35
C ILE A 178 5.20 -15.42 -5.10
N ARG A 179 4.96 -16.73 -5.22
CA ARG A 179 5.98 -17.78 -5.02
C ARG A 179 7.20 -17.64 -5.93
N ARG A 180 7.08 -17.01 -7.10
CA ARG A 180 8.21 -16.78 -8.01
C ARG A 180 9.11 -15.63 -7.57
N ARG A 181 8.62 -14.75 -6.70
CA ARG A 181 9.25 -13.46 -6.34
C ARG A 181 9.76 -13.42 -4.89
N VAL A 182 9.44 -14.43 -4.08
CA VAL A 182 9.78 -14.49 -2.65
C VAL A 182 10.49 -15.80 -2.31
N LEU A 183 11.22 -15.81 -1.21
CA LEU A 183 11.74 -17.03 -0.61
C LEU A 183 10.68 -17.64 0.32
N ILE A 184 10.47 -18.95 0.22
CA ILE A 184 9.58 -19.65 1.14
C ILE A 184 10.38 -20.10 2.36
N ALA A 185 9.92 -19.69 3.54
CA ALA A 185 10.46 -20.05 4.84
C ALA A 185 9.85 -21.36 5.36
#